data_AF-A0A2K3K3D8-F1
#
_entry.id   AF-A0A2K3K3D8-F1
#
_cell.length_a   1.000
_cell.length_b   1.000
_cell.length_c   1.000
_cell.angle_alpha   90.00
_cell.angle_beta   90.00
_cell.angle_gamma   90.00
#
_symmetry.space_group_name_H-M   'P 1'
#
loop_
_entity.id
_entity.type
_entity.pdbx_description
1 polymer ?
#
loop_
_entity_poly.entity_id
_entity_poly.type
_entity_poly.pdbx_seq_one_letter_code
_entity_poly.pdbx_strand_id
1 'polypeptide(L)'
;SHKNERYARAYIDFNSPDDVLDFADLFNGHVFVNQKGVQHKAVVEYAPSQRVPKKTTKKDGRQGTIYKDPDYLEFLKLIAKSQEHLPSAEIQLERKEAEQAGASKEPPIVTPLMEYVRQKRAVDSGLLVRNS
;
A
#
# COMPACT_ATOMS: atom_id res chain seq x y z
N SER A 1 -39.23 -4.60 -16.49
CA SER A 1 -38.42 -4.09 -15.37
C SER A 1 -36.95 -4.12 -15.79
N HIS A 2 -36.44 -3.04 -16.37
CA HIS A 2 -35.03 -2.94 -16.74
C HIS A 2 -34.24 -2.67 -15.46
N LYS A 3 -33.70 -3.75 -14.89
CA LYS A 3 -32.82 -3.69 -13.71
C LYS A 3 -31.67 -2.72 -14.03
N ASN A 4 -31.29 -1.92 -13.03
CA ASN A 4 -30.24 -0.89 -13.07
C ASN A 4 -28.84 -1.44 -13.44
N GLU A 5 -28.66 -1.89 -14.67
CA GLU A 5 -27.38 -2.32 -15.21
C GLU A 5 -26.72 -1.09 -15.85
N ARG A 6 -25.78 -0.49 -15.13
CA ARG A 6 -25.01 0.66 -15.62
C ARG A 6 -23.77 0.16 -16.35
N TYR A 7 -23.79 0.28 -17.67
CA TYR A 7 -22.60 0.08 -18.50
C TYR A 7 -21.80 1.37 -18.58
N ALA A 8 -20.48 1.27 -18.44
CA ALA A 8 -19.59 2.37 -18.79
C ALA A 8 -19.46 2.45 -20.31
N ARG A 9 -19.45 3.67 -20.84
CA ARG A 9 -19.23 3.94 -22.27
C ARG A 9 -18.27 5.12 -22.40
N ALA A 10 -17.34 5.01 -23.35
CA ALA A 10 -16.44 6.08 -23.75
C ALA A 10 -16.54 6.29 -25.26
N TYR A 11 -16.28 7.52 -25.71
CA TYR A 11 -16.13 7.87 -27.12
C TYR A 11 -14.70 8.33 -27.32
N ILE A 12 -14.04 7.75 -28.33
CA ILE A 12 -12.64 8.03 -28.65
C ILE A 12 -12.62 8.54 -30.09
N ASP A 13 -11.99 9.69 -30.29
CA ASP A 13 -11.76 10.28 -31.59
C ASP A 13 -10.32 9.93 -32.03
N PHE A 14 -10.19 9.27 -33.18
CA PHE A 14 -8.92 8.82 -33.72
C PHE A 14 -8.47 9.73 -34.86
N ASN A 15 -7.17 9.98 -34.97
CA ASN A 15 -6.62 10.81 -36.05
C ASN A 15 -6.37 10.01 -37.34
N SER A 16 -6.07 8.71 -37.23
CA SER A 16 -5.81 7.80 -38.34
C SER A 16 -6.85 6.68 -38.37
N PRO A 17 -7.33 6.25 -39.56
CA PRO A 17 -8.19 5.07 -39.67
C PRO A 17 -7.47 3.77 -39.30
N ASP A 18 -6.16 3.68 -39.47
CA ASP A 18 -5.39 2.47 -39.12
C ASP A 18 -5.44 2.22 -37.60
N ASP A 19 -5.30 3.29 -36.80
CA ASP A 19 -5.40 3.23 -35.34
C ASP A 19 -6.78 2.72 -34.86
N VAL A 20 -7.84 2.99 -35.63
CA VAL A 20 -9.20 2.51 -35.33
C VAL A 20 -9.28 1.00 -35.47
N LEU A 21 -8.71 0.46 -36.55
CA LEU A 21 -8.71 -0.97 -36.84
C LEU A 21 -7.89 -1.73 -35.80
N ASP A 22 -6.66 -1.27 -35.53
CA ASP A 22 -5.78 -1.87 -34.53
C ASP A 22 -6.43 -1.88 -33.13
N PHE A 23 -7.10 -0.77 -32.76
CA PHE A 23 -7.81 -0.68 -31.50
C PHE A 23 -9.01 -1.63 -31.44
N ALA A 24 -9.81 -1.70 -32.52
CA ALA A 24 -10.97 -2.58 -32.58
C ALA A 24 -10.56 -4.05 -32.49
N ASP A 25 -9.52 -4.47 -33.20
CA ASP A 25 -9.05 -5.86 -33.19
C ASP A 25 -8.54 -6.28 -31.81
N LEU A 26 -7.89 -5.37 -31.08
CA LEU A 26 -7.33 -5.68 -29.76
C LEU A 26 -8.37 -5.61 -28.63
N PHE A 27 -9.28 -4.63 -28.66
CA PHE A 27 -10.19 -4.34 -27.55
C PHE A 27 -11.60 -4.89 -27.75
N ASN A 28 -12.04 -5.17 -28.97
CA ASN A 28 -13.36 -5.72 -29.19
C ASN A 28 -13.45 -7.12 -28.59
N GLY A 29 -14.35 -7.28 -27.63
CA GLY A 29 -14.49 -8.52 -26.88
C GLY A 29 -13.53 -8.72 -25.72
N HIS A 30 -12.71 -7.71 -25.39
CA HIS A 30 -11.87 -7.74 -24.20
C HIS A 30 -12.72 -7.88 -22.93
N VAL A 31 -12.30 -8.73 -21.98
CA VAL A 31 -13.06 -9.01 -20.75
C VAL A 31 -12.46 -8.22 -19.60
N PHE A 32 -13.21 -7.26 -19.08
CA PHE A 32 -12.86 -6.51 -17.87
C PHE A 32 -13.44 -7.20 -16.64
N VAL A 33 -12.62 -7.33 -15.60
CA VAL A 33 -13.03 -7.92 -14.31
C VAL A 33 -13.07 -6.83 -13.26
N ASN A 34 -14.21 -6.66 -12.58
CA ASN A 34 -14.32 -5.68 -11.50
C ASN A 34 -13.78 -6.24 -10.17
N GLN A 35 -13.68 -5.39 -9.14
CA GLN A 35 -13.22 -5.80 -7.79
C GLN A 35 -14.04 -6.94 -7.17
N LYS A 36 -15.27 -7.15 -7.63
CA LYS A 36 -16.18 -8.22 -7.17
C LYS A 36 -16.05 -9.50 -8.02
N GLY A 37 -15.11 -9.55 -8.97
CA GLY A 37 -14.89 -10.70 -9.85
C GLY A 37 -15.90 -10.81 -11.01
N VAL A 38 -16.78 -9.82 -11.20
CA VAL A 38 -17.75 -9.85 -12.31
C VAL A 38 -17.04 -9.51 -13.60
N GLN A 39 -17.24 -10.36 -14.61
CA GLN A 39 -16.67 -10.22 -15.95
C GLN A 39 -17.63 -9.44 -16.86
N HIS A 40 -17.10 -8.43 -17.54
CA HIS A 40 -17.84 -7.63 -18.52
C HIS A 40 -17.07 -7.61 -19.83
N LYS A 41 -17.71 -8.09 -20.89
CA LYS A 41 -17.15 -8.06 -22.24
C LYS A 41 -17.33 -6.66 -22.85
N ALA A 42 -16.24 -6.06 -23.28
CA ALA A 42 -16.25 -4.79 -24.00
C ALA A 42 -16.69 -4.99 -25.44
N VAL A 43 -17.35 -3.96 -25.98
CA VAL A 43 -17.78 -3.91 -27.38
C VAL A 43 -17.25 -2.60 -27.96
N VAL A 44 -16.61 -2.70 -29.12
CA VAL A 44 -16.11 -1.55 -29.87
C VAL A 44 -16.99 -1.38 -31.11
N GLU A 45 -17.65 -0.24 -31.22
CA GLU A 45 -18.56 0.11 -32.30
C GLU A 45 -18.38 1.58 -32.68
N TYR A 46 -18.73 1.93 -33.92
CA TYR A 46 -18.78 3.32 -34.34
C TYR A 46 -19.86 4.09 -33.57
N ALA A 47 -19.52 5.30 -33.13
CA ALA A 47 -20.46 6.17 -32.43
C ALA A 47 -21.70 6.49 -33.30
N PRO A 48 -22.92 6.44 -32.74
CA PRO A 48 -24.14 6.81 -33.47
C PRO A 48 -24.12 8.26 -34.01
N SER A 49 -23.41 9.15 -33.29
CA SER A 49 -23.13 10.51 -33.72
C SER A 49 -21.63 10.69 -33.86
N GLN A 50 -21.17 10.96 -35.08
CA GLN A 50 -19.76 11.23 -35.40
C GLN A 50 -19.35 12.69 -35.15
N ARG A 51 -20.22 13.49 -34.52
CA ARG A 51 -19.91 14.88 -34.18
C ARG A 51 -18.99 14.92 -32.97
N VAL A 52 -17.75 15.32 -33.18
CA VAL A 52 -16.79 15.56 -32.11
C VAL A 52 -17.04 16.95 -31.49
N PRO A 53 -17.27 17.05 -30.17
CA PRO A 53 -17.34 18.35 -29.49
C PRO A 53 -16.05 19.14 -29.75
N LYS A 54 -16.17 20.39 -30.21
CA LYS A 54 -15.01 21.25 -30.44
C LYS A 54 -14.29 21.46 -29.11
N LYS A 55 -12.96 21.28 -29.11
CA LYS A 55 -12.11 21.58 -27.95
C LYS A 55 -12.36 23.02 -27.52
N THR A 56 -12.88 23.21 -26.32
CA THR A 56 -13.10 24.55 -25.79
C THR A 56 -11.74 25.13 -25.44
N THR A 57 -11.40 26.29 -25.99
CA THR A 57 -10.17 27.04 -25.66
C THR A 57 -10.21 27.71 -24.29
N LYS A 58 -11.31 27.53 -23.53
CA LYS A 58 -11.40 28.00 -22.15
C LYS A 58 -10.43 27.19 -21.31
N LYS A 59 -9.24 27.73 -21.09
CA LYS A 59 -8.30 27.21 -20.09
C LYS A 59 -9.00 27.29 -18.74
N ASP A 60 -9.03 26.17 -18.02
CA ASP A 60 -9.52 26.15 -16.65
C ASP A 60 -8.66 27.13 -15.83
N GLY A 61 -9.28 28.08 -15.14
CA GLY A 61 -8.57 29.05 -14.30
C GLY A 61 -7.80 28.38 -13.15
N ARG A 62 -8.11 27.11 -12.84
CA ARG A 62 -7.41 26.27 -11.87
C ARG A 62 -6.36 25.36 -12.52
N GLN A 63 -6.19 25.40 -13.84
CA GLN A 63 -5.15 24.62 -14.50
C GLN A 63 -3.76 25.08 -14.02
N GLY A 64 -2.94 24.13 -13.57
CA GLY A 64 -1.57 24.40 -13.13
C GLY A 64 -1.46 25.05 -11.75
N THR A 65 -2.52 25.07 -10.94
CA THR A 65 -2.42 25.58 -9.55
C THR A 65 -1.58 24.69 -8.65
N ILE A 66 -1.45 23.39 -8.96
CA ILE A 66 -0.61 22.45 -8.21
C ILE A 66 0.85 22.92 -8.10
N TYR A 67 1.38 23.60 -9.11
CA TYR A 67 2.77 24.10 -9.08
C TYR A 67 2.98 25.25 -8.09
N LYS A 68 1.90 25.88 -7.63
CA LYS A 68 1.90 26.93 -6.61
C LYS A 68 1.48 26.40 -5.23
N ASP A 69 1.09 25.13 -5.15
CA ASP A 69 0.60 24.51 -3.94
C ASP A 69 1.77 24.30 -2.95
N PRO A 70 1.68 24.83 -1.70
CA PRO A 70 2.70 24.64 -0.69
C PRO A 70 3.05 23.17 -0.45
N ASP A 71 2.05 22.29 -0.43
CA ASP A 71 2.23 20.86 -0.13
C ASP A 71 3.02 20.17 -1.26
N TYR A 72 2.73 20.52 -2.51
CA TYR A 72 3.47 20.03 -3.68
C TYR A 72 4.92 20.49 -3.67
N LEU A 73 5.17 21.74 -3.28
CA LEU A 73 6.54 22.28 -3.17
C LEU A 73 7.32 21.62 -2.03
N GLU A 74 6.68 21.35 -0.89
CA GLU A 74 7.29 20.59 0.21
C GLU A 74 7.61 19.15 -0.19
N PHE A 75 6.71 18.50 -0.91
CA PHE A 75 6.94 17.17 -1.46
C PHE A 75 8.14 17.12 -2.41
N LEU A 76 8.28 18.09 -3.31
CA LEU A 76 9.46 18.19 -4.17
C LEU A 76 10.75 18.39 -3.36
N LYS A 77 10.73 19.21 -2.31
CA LYS A 77 11.87 19.36 -1.39
C LYS A 77 12.18 18.06 -0.66
N LEU A 78 11.16 17.28 -0.29
CA LEU A 78 11.34 15.98 0.37
C LEU A 78 12.02 14.97 -0.57
N ILE A 79 11.59 14.89 -1.84
CA ILE A 79 12.22 14.00 -2.84
C ILE A 79 13.65 14.46 -3.18
N ALA A 80 13.88 15.78 -3.24
CA ALA A 80 15.18 16.34 -3.59
C ALA A 80 16.22 16.21 -2.47
N LYS A 81 15.80 15.97 -1.22
CA LYS A 81 16.72 15.59 -0.16
C LYS A 81 17.29 14.23 -0.50
N SER A 82 18.63 14.13 -0.55
CA SER A 82 19.30 12.84 -0.55
C SER A 82 18.70 12.01 0.58
N GLN A 83 18.18 10.82 0.28
CA GLN A 83 17.90 9.85 1.34
C GLN A 83 19.16 9.79 2.19
N GLU A 84 19.11 10.31 3.41
CA GLU A 84 20.10 9.93 4.40
C GLU A 84 19.92 8.44 4.51
N HIS A 85 20.87 7.70 3.95
CA HIS A 85 20.97 6.29 4.14
C HIS A 85 21.14 6.14 5.64
N LEU A 86 20.04 5.84 6.33
CA LEU A 86 20.12 5.42 7.72
C LEU A 86 21.24 4.37 7.75
N PRO A 87 22.16 4.45 8.73
CA PRO A 87 23.14 3.38 8.87
C PRO A 87 22.37 2.06 8.88
N SER A 88 22.85 1.08 8.10
CA SER A 88 22.21 -0.22 7.90
C SER A 88 21.66 -0.73 9.23
N ALA A 89 20.52 -1.43 9.19
CA ALA A 89 19.90 -1.97 10.39
C ALA A 89 20.90 -2.76 11.28
N GLU A 90 21.91 -3.39 10.66
CA GLU A 90 23.05 -4.03 11.33
C GLU A 90 23.86 -3.09 12.24
N ILE A 91 24.20 -1.88 11.79
CA ILE A 91 25.00 -0.92 12.55
C ILE A 91 24.23 -0.41 13.78
N GLN A 92 22.89 -0.32 13.68
CA GLN A 92 22.03 0.06 14.80
C GLN A 92 21.86 -1.06 15.82
N LEU A 93 21.86 -2.32 15.35
CA LEU A 93 21.83 -3.51 16.19
C LEU A 93 23.14 -3.67 16.97
N GLU A 94 24.29 -3.52 16.31
CA GLU A 94 25.61 -3.65 16.93
C GLU A 94 25.82 -2.60 18.05
N ARG A 95 25.36 -1.35 17.85
CA ARG A 95 25.43 -0.31 18.90
C ARG A 95 24.55 -0.63 20.11
N LYS A 96 23.34 -1.17 19.90
CA LYS A 96 22.45 -1.59 21.01
C LYS A 96 22.99 -2.79 21.76
N GLU A 97 23.59 -3.75 21.06
CA GLU A 97 24.20 -4.94 21.68
C GLU A 97 25.44 -4.55 22.51
N ALA A 98 26.25 -3.61 22.03
CA ALA A 98 27.39 -3.08 22.78
C ALA A 98 26.96 -2.32 24.05
N GLU A 99 25.89 -1.51 23.97
CA GLU A 99 25.31 -0.83 25.15
C GLU A 99 24.68 -1.81 26.16
N GLN A 100 24.04 -2.89 25.70
CA GLN A 100 23.53 -3.95 26.58
C GLN A 100 24.64 -4.81 27.20
N ALA A 101 25.75 -5.03 26.49
CA ALA A 101 26.89 -5.78 27.00
C ALA A 101 27.69 -5.01 28.07
N GLY A 102 27.63 -3.67 28.04
CA GLY A 102 28.26 -2.79 29.04
C GLY A 102 27.42 -2.50 30.28
N ALA A 103 26.10 -2.72 30.23
CA ALA A 103 25.23 -2.58 31.38
C ALA A 103 25.43 -3.80 32.32
N SER A 104 26.11 -3.58 33.44
CA SER A 104 26.16 -4.52 34.57
C SER A 104 24.75 -5.04 34.86
N LYS A 105 24.56 -6.36 34.69
CA LYS A 105 23.30 -7.06 34.95
C LYS A 105 22.66 -6.54 36.24
N GLU A 106 21.62 -5.73 36.13
CA GLU A 106 20.79 -5.39 37.29
C GLU A 106 20.31 -6.71 37.91
N PRO A 107 20.35 -6.85 39.25
CA PRO A 107 19.89 -8.07 39.89
C PRO A 107 18.45 -8.33 39.44
N PRO A 108 18.12 -9.55 38.97
CA PRO A 108 16.84 -9.82 38.35
C PRO A 108 15.71 -9.50 39.34
N ILE A 109 14.78 -8.65 38.92
CA ILE A 109 13.61 -8.27 39.72
C ILE A 109 12.79 -9.55 39.96
N VAL A 110 12.85 -10.05 41.19
CA VAL A 110 12.08 -11.23 41.60
C VAL A 110 10.64 -10.80 41.85
N THR A 111 9.72 -11.31 41.04
CA THR A 111 8.29 -11.05 41.24
C THR A 111 7.71 -11.99 42.31
N PRO A 112 6.62 -11.60 43.00
CA PRO A 112 5.94 -12.47 43.97
C PRO A 112 5.57 -13.85 43.41
N LEU A 113 5.26 -13.92 42.10
CA LEU A 113 4.96 -15.17 41.42
C LEU A 113 6.20 -16.08 41.28
N MET A 114 7.36 -15.50 40.96
CA MET A 114 8.62 -16.26 40.88
C MET A 114 9.03 -16.78 42.27
N GLU A 115 8.76 -16.02 43.32
CA GLU A 115 9.01 -16.44 44.71
C GLU A 115 8.08 -17.60 45.10
N TYR A 116 6.79 -17.51 44.76
CA TYR A 116 5.83 -18.61 44.96
C TYR A 116 6.26 -19.89 44.23
N VAL A 117 6.67 -19.79 42.96
CA VAL A 117 7.14 -20.95 42.17
C VAL A 117 8.41 -21.56 42.77
N ARG A 118 9.35 -20.75 43.27
CA ARG A 118 10.55 -21.24 43.96
C ARG A 118 10.19 -21.97 45.25
N GLN A 119 9.30 -21.42 46.07
CA GLN A 119 8.83 -22.06 47.29
C GLN A 119 8.10 -23.38 46.99
N LYS A 120 7.23 -23.40 45.98
CA LYS A 120 6.51 -24.61 45.56
C LYS A 120 7.47 -25.73 45.13
N ARG A 121 8.49 -25.39 44.36
CA ARG A 121 9.53 -26.34 43.94
C ARG A 121 10.40 -26.81 45.10
N ALA A 122 10.74 -25.92 46.04
CA ALA A 122 11.50 -26.28 47.24
C ALA A 122 10.72 -27.26 48.14
N VAL A 123 9.40 -27.05 48.27
CA VAL A 123 8.50 -27.95 49.01
C VAL A 123 8.34 -29.30 48.31
N ASP A 124 8.16 -29.32 46.98
CA ASP A 124 8.10 -30.58 46.20
C ASP A 124 9.44 -31.34 46.24
N SER A 125 10.58 -30.64 46.24
CA SER A 125 11.90 -31.27 46.42
C SER A 125 12.19 -31.71 47.86
N GLY A 126 11.45 -31.19 48.86
CA GLY A 126 11.60 -31.51 50.28
C GLY A 126 10.72 -32.68 50.76
N LEU A 127 9.82 -33.20 49.91
CA LEU A 127 8.90 -34.30 50.25
C LEU A 127 9.42 -35.70 49.87
N LEU A 128 10.65 -35.82 49.37
CA LEU A 128 11.29 -37.10 49.03
C LEU A 128 12.46 -37.46 49.98
N VAL A 129 12.38 -37.13 51.26
CA VAL A 129 13.25 -37.73 52.30
C VAL A 129 12.45 -37.98 53.57
N ARG A 130 11.44 -38.87 53.52
CA ARG A 130 10.92 -39.55 54.73
C ARG A 130 10.39 -40.94 54.37
N ASN A 131 10.94 -41.93 55.09
CA ASN A 131 10.49 -43.31 55.29
C ASN A 131 11.01 -44.38 54.31
N SER A 132 12.15 -44.99 54.63
CA SER A 132 12.31 -46.41 55.04
C SER A 132 13.78 -46.65 55.37
#